data_AF-A0A3M1CW77-F1
#
_entry.id   AF-A0A3M1CW77-F1
#
_cell.length_a   1.000
_cell.length_b   1.000
_cell.length_c   1.000
_cell.angle_alpha   90.00
_cell.angle_beta   90.00
_cell.angle_gamma   90.00
#
_symmetry.space_group_name_H-M   'P 1'
#
loop_
_entity.id
_entity.type
_entity.pdbx_description
1 polymer ?
#
loop_
_entity_poly.entity_id
_entity_poly.type
_entity_poly.pdbx_seq_one_letter_code
_entity_poly.pdbx_strand_id
1 'polypeptide(L)'
;MKRKVLHTIGYVLFFLVSFAFFLVRGFPVHMVAKQLDYRAKAAGLDLNYATLKTSFPSGIVVEALRITKPIQKEQETIPLSVRIDRGKLDFSLLGLLGGKKHIDVDLELLGGRIDGSVESKDSSLKLDLRLSSLRLERLMPWDKLIGQQLVGQLSGALNVDWNLLKARDSTGEISLELASGKVGKGKIYGVELPMVDLGKTLLQMNISKAKLECRNCKVESDEVDAALEGYLLLQKNILDTSAHLRLRAKPSEAVIQKVKNKLPPEFHTLFDQKLAQSRGRDGWFRYSIYGRIFKGAVSFRPLRQ
;
A
#
# COMPACT_ATOMS: atom_id res chain seq x y z
N MET A 1 -51.08 -34.50 3.99
CA MET A 1 -49.66 -34.08 4.10
C MET A 1 -49.33 -32.75 3.42
N LYS A 2 -49.72 -32.52 2.15
CA LYS A 2 -49.36 -31.30 1.38
C LYS A 2 -49.67 -29.95 2.07
N ARG A 3 -50.83 -29.79 2.71
CA ARG A 3 -51.20 -28.56 3.45
C ARG A 3 -50.30 -28.26 4.65
N LYS A 4 -49.91 -29.28 5.44
CA LYS A 4 -49.03 -29.10 6.61
C LYS A 4 -47.63 -28.63 6.18
N VAL A 5 -47.08 -29.24 5.13
CA VAL A 5 -45.79 -28.86 4.56
C VAL A 5 -45.81 -27.41 4.05
N LEU A 6 -46.88 -27.02 3.35
CA LEU A 6 -47.04 -25.64 2.86
C LEU A 6 -47.09 -24.61 4.01
N HIS A 7 -47.79 -24.93 5.11
CA HIS A 7 -47.84 -24.05 6.28
C HIS A 7 -46.47 -23.94 6.96
N THR A 8 -45.75 -25.06 7.13
CA THR A 8 -44.40 -25.05 7.71
C THR A 8 -43.44 -24.21 6.86
N ILE A 9 -43.44 -24.37 5.54
CA ILE A 9 -42.63 -23.56 4.63
C ILE A 9 -43.01 -22.08 4.74
N GLY A 10 -44.32 -21.77 4.81
CA GLY A 10 -44.82 -20.40 4.98
C GLY A 10 -44.33 -19.74 6.27
N TYR A 11 -44.40 -20.45 7.41
CA TYR A 11 -43.91 -19.94 8.69
C TYR A 11 -42.38 -19.76 8.69
N VAL A 12 -41.63 -20.69 8.10
CA VAL A 12 -40.16 -20.57 7.99
C VAL A 12 -39.77 -19.39 7.12
N LEU A 13 -40.43 -19.21 5.97
CA LEU A 13 -40.17 -18.07 5.09
C LEU A 13 -40.55 -16.74 5.76
N PHE A 14 -41.71 -16.67 6.41
CA PHE A 14 -42.15 -15.49 7.15
C PHE A 14 -41.20 -15.14 8.30
N PHE A 15 -40.73 -16.15 9.03
CA PHE A 15 -39.70 -15.99 10.07
C PHE A 15 -38.40 -15.44 9.48
N LEU A 16 -37.89 -16.01 8.38
CA LEU A 16 -36.66 -15.54 7.74
C LEU A 16 -36.77 -14.10 7.24
N VAL A 17 -37.89 -13.74 6.61
CA VAL A 17 -38.14 -12.36 6.13
C VAL A 17 -38.25 -11.38 7.30
N SER A 18 -39.01 -11.74 8.34
CA SER A 18 -39.17 -10.90 9.54
C SER A 18 -37.84 -10.74 10.26
N PHE A 19 -37.10 -11.83 10.43
CA PHE A 19 -35.76 -11.83 11.02
C PHE A 19 -34.81 -10.93 10.24
N ALA A 20 -34.76 -11.05 8.91
CA ALA A 20 -33.93 -10.19 8.06
C ALA A 20 -34.35 -8.71 8.19
N PHE A 21 -35.66 -8.41 8.18
CA PHE A 21 -36.17 -7.06 8.34
C PHE A 21 -35.77 -6.45 9.68
N PHE A 22 -35.97 -7.17 10.79
CA PHE A 22 -35.60 -6.69 12.12
C PHE A 22 -34.09 -6.59 12.31
N LEU A 23 -33.31 -7.51 11.72
CA LEU A 23 -31.85 -7.46 11.76
C LEU A 23 -31.33 -6.20 11.08
N VAL A 24 -31.88 -5.85 9.91
CA VAL A 24 -31.49 -4.66 9.14
C VAL A 24 -31.93 -3.38 9.83
N ARG A 25 -33.19 -3.34 10.32
CA ARG A 25 -33.75 -2.16 10.96
C ARG A 25 -33.14 -1.91 12.35
N GLY A 26 -32.80 -2.97 13.06
CA GLY A 26 -32.26 -2.95 14.42
C GLY A 26 -30.73 -2.92 14.49
N PHE A 27 -30.01 -2.96 13.38
CA PHE A 27 -28.55 -2.96 13.40
C PHE A 27 -28.00 -1.66 14.01
N PRO A 28 -27.27 -1.72 15.14
CA PRO A 28 -26.88 -0.53 15.90
C PRO A 28 -25.62 0.12 15.29
N VAL A 29 -25.80 0.75 14.14
CA VAL A 29 -24.74 1.42 13.34
C VAL A 29 -23.86 2.35 14.18
N HIS A 30 -24.51 3.13 15.04
CA HIS A 30 -23.86 4.11 15.92
C HIS A 30 -22.94 3.46 16.96
N MET A 31 -23.26 2.25 17.44
CA MET A 31 -22.40 1.52 18.37
C MET A 31 -21.15 0.99 17.66
N VAL A 32 -21.30 0.52 16.42
CA VAL A 32 -20.16 0.09 15.60
C VAL A 32 -19.22 1.27 15.34
N ALA A 33 -19.77 2.43 14.99
CA ALA A 33 -19.00 3.65 14.78
C ALA A 33 -18.20 4.05 16.03
N LYS A 34 -18.85 4.10 17.21
CA LYS A 34 -18.17 4.39 18.49
C LYS A 34 -17.07 3.39 18.81
N GLN A 35 -17.31 2.10 18.58
CA GLN A 35 -16.32 1.05 18.83
C GLN A 35 -15.13 1.16 17.86
N LEU A 36 -15.39 1.53 16.61
CA LEU A 36 -14.36 1.78 15.61
C LEU A 36 -13.50 2.98 16.01
N ASP A 37 -14.12 4.09 16.44
CA ASP A 37 -13.43 5.29 16.91
C ASP A 37 -12.57 5.01 18.14
N TYR A 38 -13.11 4.27 19.11
CA TYR A 38 -12.36 3.88 20.31
C TYR A 38 -11.13 3.03 19.95
N ARG A 39 -11.29 2.04 19.07
CA ARG A 39 -10.18 1.18 18.63
C ARG A 39 -9.16 1.92 17.78
N ALA A 40 -9.61 2.83 16.92
CA ALA A 40 -8.73 3.65 16.11
C ALA A 40 -7.88 4.57 17.00
N LYS A 41 -8.50 5.26 17.97
CA LYS A 41 -7.78 6.08 18.94
C LYS A 41 -6.79 5.26 19.77
N ALA A 42 -7.17 4.07 20.21
CA ALA A 42 -6.26 3.16 20.91
C ALA A 42 -5.07 2.72 20.03
N ALA A 43 -5.23 2.70 18.70
CA ALA A 43 -4.16 2.46 17.74
C ALA A 43 -3.40 3.73 17.30
N GLY A 44 -3.72 4.90 17.89
CA GLY A 44 -3.15 6.20 17.54
C GLY A 44 -3.59 6.72 16.18
N LEU A 45 -4.80 6.37 15.75
CA LEU A 45 -5.43 6.82 14.51
C LEU A 45 -6.62 7.73 14.84
N ASP A 46 -6.67 8.89 14.19
CA ASP A 46 -7.84 9.75 14.21
C ASP A 46 -8.69 9.50 12.97
N LEU A 47 -9.95 9.13 13.20
CA LEU A 47 -10.96 8.94 12.15
C LEU A 47 -11.88 10.15 12.11
N ASN A 48 -12.10 10.66 10.91
CA ASN A 48 -13.12 11.67 10.64
C ASN A 48 -13.92 11.23 9.42
N TYR A 49 -15.21 10.98 9.56
CA TYR A 49 -16.10 10.54 8.48
C TYR A 49 -17.32 11.44 8.40
N ALA A 50 -17.78 11.73 7.18
CA ALA A 50 -18.96 12.58 6.99
C ALA A 50 -20.26 11.81 7.26
N THR A 51 -20.35 10.57 6.80
CA THR A 51 -21.57 9.77 6.95
C THR A 51 -21.25 8.28 7.01
N LEU A 52 -21.98 7.57 7.88
CA LEU A 52 -21.87 6.12 8.04
C LEU A 52 -23.29 5.52 7.92
N LYS A 53 -23.49 4.68 6.91
CA LYS A 53 -24.78 4.06 6.55
C LYS A 53 -24.65 2.54 6.62
N THR A 54 -25.77 1.87 6.84
CA THR A 54 -25.87 0.42 6.62
C THR A 54 -26.12 0.10 5.15
N SER A 55 -25.56 -1.01 4.70
CA SER A 55 -25.87 -1.64 3.43
C SER A 55 -26.49 -3.00 3.70
N PHE A 56 -27.55 -3.33 2.97
CA PHE A 56 -28.18 -4.64 3.04
C PHE A 56 -27.35 -5.67 2.25
N PRO A 57 -27.16 -6.92 2.73
CA PRO A 57 -27.73 -7.52 3.95
C PRO A 57 -26.93 -7.30 5.24
N SER A 58 -25.63 -7.06 5.16
CA SER A 58 -24.73 -7.01 6.33
C SER A 58 -23.50 -6.17 6.06
N GLY A 59 -23.69 -4.99 5.48
CA GLY A 59 -22.62 -4.08 5.09
C GLY A 59 -22.64 -2.74 5.79
N ILE A 60 -21.50 -2.06 5.77
CA ILE A 60 -21.31 -0.70 6.23
C ILE A 60 -20.76 0.11 5.06
N VAL A 61 -21.38 1.26 4.79
CA VAL A 61 -20.91 2.23 3.81
C VAL A 61 -20.47 3.48 4.55
N VAL A 62 -19.23 3.91 4.28
CA VAL A 62 -18.64 5.13 4.82
C VAL A 62 -18.34 6.07 3.67
N GLU A 63 -18.74 7.33 3.82
CA GLU A 63 -18.50 8.39 2.84
C GLU A 63 -17.54 9.43 3.44
N ALA A 64 -16.56 9.86 2.62
CA ALA A 64 -15.55 10.86 2.96
C ALA A 64 -14.81 10.60 4.28
N LEU A 65 -14.26 9.38 4.44
CA LEU A 65 -13.46 9.00 5.59
C LEU A 65 -12.02 9.52 5.44
N ARG A 66 -11.56 10.26 6.44
CA ARG A 66 -10.19 10.71 6.57
C ARG A 66 -9.55 9.99 7.76
N ILE A 67 -8.49 9.25 7.48
CA ILE A 67 -7.66 8.58 8.49
C ILE A 67 -6.40 9.40 8.65
N THR A 68 -6.12 9.87 9.86
CA THR A 68 -4.90 10.63 10.15
C THR A 68 -4.07 9.91 11.19
N LYS A 69 -2.79 9.71 10.88
CA LYS A 69 -1.81 9.17 11.82
C LYS A 69 -0.62 10.13 11.94
N PRO A 70 -0.32 10.68 13.13
CA PRO A 70 0.92 11.42 13.32
C PRO A 70 2.09 10.44 13.29
N ILE A 71 3.07 10.68 12.41
CA ILE A 71 4.34 9.96 12.41
C ILE A 71 5.41 10.94 12.87
N GLN A 72 6.13 10.60 13.93
CA GLN A 72 7.31 11.35 14.35
C GLN A 72 8.49 10.91 13.49
N LYS A 73 9.06 11.86 12.74
CA LYS A 73 10.33 11.67 12.05
C LYS A 73 11.29 12.74 12.57
N GLU A 74 12.33 12.29 13.27
CA GLU A 74 13.28 13.17 13.97
C GLU A 74 12.57 14.12 14.95
N GLN A 75 12.39 15.39 14.57
CA GLN A 75 11.75 16.45 15.37
C GLN A 75 10.46 16.99 14.74
N GLU A 76 10.06 16.49 13.55
CA GLU A 76 8.84 16.93 12.86
C GLU A 76 7.76 15.85 12.96
N THR A 77 6.53 16.26 13.30
CA THR A 77 5.36 15.38 13.24
C THR A 77 4.72 15.51 11.88
N ILE A 78 4.87 14.48 11.04
CA ILE A 78 4.27 14.45 9.71
C ILE A 78 2.89 13.77 9.83
N PRO A 79 1.78 14.49 9.57
CA PRO A 79 0.46 13.86 9.56
C PRO A 79 0.32 13.03 8.28
N LEU A 80 0.33 11.71 8.42
CA LEU A 80 -0.06 10.83 7.33
C LEU A 80 -1.58 10.81 7.27
N SER A 81 -2.16 11.56 6.33
CA SER A 81 -3.61 11.57 6.10
C SER A 81 -3.96 10.81 4.84
N VAL A 82 -4.80 9.79 4.95
CA VAL A 82 -5.38 9.08 3.80
C VAL A 82 -6.87 9.42 3.74
N ARG A 83 -7.33 9.82 2.56
CA ARG A 83 -8.74 10.10 2.28
C ARG A 83 -9.34 8.95 1.46
N ILE A 84 -10.42 8.40 1.99
CA ILE A 84 -11.28 7.41 1.36
C ILE A 84 -12.56 8.14 0.99
N ASP A 85 -12.84 8.24 -0.29
CA ASP A 85 -13.99 8.97 -0.81
C ASP A 85 -15.27 8.18 -0.53
N ARG A 86 -15.23 6.87 -0.74
CA ARG A 86 -16.30 5.93 -0.42
C ARG A 86 -15.70 4.59 -0.01
N GLY A 87 -16.25 3.96 1.02
CA GLY A 87 -15.86 2.61 1.41
C GLY A 87 -17.06 1.77 1.76
N LYS A 88 -17.16 0.57 1.18
CA LYS A 88 -18.15 -0.44 1.50
C LYS A 88 -17.44 -1.66 2.08
N LEU A 89 -17.93 -2.11 3.22
CA LEU A 89 -17.46 -3.29 3.94
C LEU A 89 -18.64 -4.22 4.16
N ASP A 90 -18.67 -5.37 3.50
CA ASP A 90 -19.73 -6.37 3.66
C ASP A 90 -19.23 -7.53 4.53
N PHE A 91 -19.94 -7.85 5.60
CA PHE A 91 -19.57 -8.89 6.55
C PHE A 91 -20.35 -10.17 6.27
N SER A 92 -19.68 -11.31 6.15
CA SER A 92 -20.38 -12.60 5.95
C SER A 92 -21.02 -13.09 7.26
N LEU A 93 -22.36 -13.05 7.34
CA LEU A 93 -23.11 -13.54 8.51
C LEU A 93 -22.92 -15.04 8.76
N LEU A 94 -22.85 -15.82 7.68
CA LEU A 94 -22.63 -17.28 7.76
C LEU A 94 -21.22 -17.60 8.28
N GLY A 95 -20.22 -16.82 7.86
CA GLY A 95 -18.86 -16.96 8.36
C GLY A 95 -18.79 -16.76 9.88
N LEU A 96 -19.49 -15.74 10.39
CA LEU A 96 -19.53 -15.45 11.82
C LEU A 96 -20.08 -16.61 12.65
N LEU A 97 -21.09 -17.34 12.15
CA LEU A 97 -21.63 -18.54 12.80
C LEU A 97 -20.62 -19.70 12.82
N GLY A 98 -19.79 -19.81 11.78
CA GLY A 98 -18.73 -20.81 11.66
C GLY A 98 -17.37 -20.41 12.27
N GLY A 99 -17.30 -19.28 13.00
CA GLY A 99 -16.07 -18.77 13.61
C GLY A 99 -15.05 -18.15 12.64
N LYS A 100 -15.41 -17.96 11.37
CA LYS A 100 -14.57 -17.35 10.34
C LYS A 100 -15.04 -15.94 10.03
N LYS A 101 -14.18 -14.93 10.20
CA LYS A 101 -14.54 -13.55 9.87
C LYS A 101 -14.16 -13.29 8.43
N HIS A 102 -15.14 -13.22 7.53
CA HIS A 102 -14.94 -12.87 6.13
C HIS A 102 -15.58 -11.50 5.86
N ILE A 103 -14.80 -10.61 5.25
CA ILE A 103 -15.17 -9.23 4.95
C ILE A 103 -14.84 -8.95 3.49
N ASP A 104 -15.84 -8.63 2.70
CA ASP A 104 -15.64 -8.07 1.36
C ASP A 104 -15.42 -6.57 1.46
N VAL A 105 -14.44 -6.07 0.73
CA VAL A 105 -13.95 -4.70 0.81
C VAL A 105 -14.05 -4.08 -0.58
N ASP A 106 -14.68 -2.90 -0.66
CA ASP A 106 -14.78 -2.10 -1.87
C ASP A 106 -14.60 -0.62 -1.52
N LEU A 107 -13.43 -0.07 -1.84
CA LEU A 107 -13.02 1.27 -1.43
C LEU A 107 -12.67 2.10 -2.66
N GLU A 108 -13.23 3.30 -2.75
CA GLU A 108 -12.81 4.36 -3.66
C GLU A 108 -11.90 5.32 -2.86
N LEU A 109 -10.62 5.34 -3.21
CA LEU A 109 -9.64 6.23 -2.56
C LEU A 109 -8.57 6.67 -3.55
N LEU A 110 -7.99 7.84 -3.31
CA LEU A 110 -6.84 8.36 -4.07
C LEU A 110 -7.09 8.46 -5.58
N GLY A 111 -8.34 8.62 -6.01
CA GLY A 111 -8.73 8.65 -7.42
C GLY A 111 -8.76 7.28 -8.13
N GLY A 112 -8.64 6.18 -7.37
CA GLY A 112 -8.79 4.82 -7.87
C GLY A 112 -9.66 3.97 -6.95
N ARG A 113 -9.60 2.64 -7.11
CA ARG A 113 -10.42 1.67 -6.40
C ARG A 113 -9.58 0.53 -5.81
N ILE A 114 -9.96 0.06 -4.63
CA ILE A 114 -9.45 -1.16 -4.01
C ILE A 114 -10.63 -2.08 -3.76
N ASP A 115 -10.64 -3.26 -4.38
CA ASP A 115 -11.67 -4.28 -4.20
C ASP A 115 -11.05 -5.61 -3.75
N GLY A 116 -11.77 -6.41 -2.99
CA GLY A 116 -11.28 -7.72 -2.58
C GLY A 116 -11.92 -8.25 -1.31
N SER A 117 -11.25 -9.19 -0.66
CA SER A 117 -11.73 -9.79 0.57
C SER A 117 -10.63 -9.97 1.61
N VAL A 118 -11.06 -9.98 2.87
CA VAL A 118 -10.24 -10.20 4.05
C VAL A 118 -10.87 -11.31 4.86
N GLU A 119 -10.15 -12.40 5.05
CA GLU A 119 -10.58 -13.51 5.92
C GLU A 119 -9.66 -13.60 7.13
N SER A 120 -10.25 -13.69 8.32
CA SER A 120 -9.51 -13.92 9.55
C SER A 120 -10.06 -15.14 10.28
N LYS A 121 -9.17 -16.07 10.60
CA LYS A 121 -9.45 -17.28 11.37
C LYS A 121 -8.33 -17.51 12.37
N ASP A 122 -8.67 -17.63 13.65
CA ASP A 122 -7.73 -17.86 14.74
C ASP A 122 -6.59 -16.82 14.78
N SER A 123 -5.43 -17.17 14.21
CA SER A 123 -4.24 -16.32 14.09
C SER A 123 -3.78 -16.07 12.65
N SER A 124 -4.52 -16.53 11.64
CA SER A 124 -4.26 -16.21 10.24
C SER A 124 -5.17 -15.09 9.73
N LEU A 125 -4.60 -14.28 8.84
CA LEU A 125 -5.26 -13.19 8.13
C LEU A 125 -4.95 -13.36 6.65
N LYS A 126 -5.95 -13.78 5.87
CA LYS A 126 -5.85 -13.86 4.42
C LYS A 126 -6.37 -12.57 3.80
N LEU A 127 -5.61 -12.02 2.87
CA LEU A 127 -5.86 -10.77 2.15
C LEU A 127 -5.82 -11.07 0.66
N ASP A 128 -6.95 -10.94 -0.02
CA ASP A 128 -7.04 -11.07 -1.48
C ASP A 128 -7.58 -9.74 -2.02
N LEU A 129 -6.69 -8.83 -2.41
CA LEU A 129 -7.00 -7.45 -2.77
C LEU A 129 -6.55 -7.12 -4.20
N ARG A 130 -7.33 -6.29 -4.90
CA ARG A 130 -7.02 -5.71 -6.20
C ARG A 130 -7.04 -4.20 -6.11
N LEU A 131 -6.08 -3.56 -6.77
CA LEU A 131 -5.88 -2.12 -6.79
C LEU A 131 -6.02 -1.67 -8.24
N SER A 132 -6.80 -0.64 -8.47
CA SER A 132 -7.07 -0.10 -9.79
C SER A 132 -6.85 1.40 -9.80
N SER A 133 -5.85 1.85 -10.57
CA SER A 133 -5.60 3.27 -10.89
C SER A 133 -5.44 4.20 -9.67
N LEU A 134 -4.78 3.73 -8.61
CA LEU A 134 -4.52 4.56 -7.43
C LEU A 134 -3.43 5.61 -7.74
N ARG A 135 -3.70 6.88 -7.45
CA ARG A 135 -2.71 7.94 -7.69
C ARG A 135 -1.65 7.97 -6.61
N LEU A 136 -0.42 7.62 -6.95
CA LEU A 136 0.70 7.55 -6.01
C LEU A 136 0.93 8.86 -5.29
N GLU A 137 0.86 9.99 -5.99
CA GLU A 137 1.11 11.31 -5.41
C GLU A 137 0.14 11.69 -4.28
N ARG A 138 -1.00 10.99 -4.17
CA ARG A 138 -1.97 11.18 -3.09
C ARG A 138 -1.79 10.20 -1.93
N LEU A 139 -1.05 9.11 -2.14
CA LEU A 139 -0.91 8.01 -1.16
C LEU A 139 -0.09 8.44 0.06
N MET A 140 1.04 9.09 -0.17
CA MET A 140 1.98 9.53 0.88
C MET A 140 2.72 10.80 0.46
N PRO A 141 3.21 11.62 1.41
CA PRO A 141 4.10 12.74 1.12
C PRO A 141 5.52 12.23 0.79
N TRP A 142 5.70 11.73 -0.44
CA TRP A 142 6.94 11.10 -0.90
C TRP A 142 8.17 11.99 -0.77
N ASP A 143 8.00 13.29 -0.99
CA ASP A 143 9.03 14.31 -0.83
C ASP A 143 9.56 14.35 0.61
N LYS A 144 8.69 14.23 1.61
CA LYS A 144 9.09 14.16 3.02
C LYS A 144 9.67 12.80 3.41
N LEU A 145 9.22 11.72 2.76
CA LEU A 145 9.64 10.36 3.09
C LEU A 145 10.99 10.00 2.49
N ILE A 146 11.11 10.09 1.16
CA ILE A 146 12.29 9.67 0.38
C ILE A 146 13.03 10.85 -0.27
N GLY A 147 12.61 12.08 0.01
CA GLY A 147 13.27 13.28 -0.53
C GLY A 147 12.91 13.56 -1.99
N GLN A 148 11.98 12.83 -2.60
CA GLN A 148 11.60 12.92 -4.01
C GLN A 148 10.07 12.85 -4.18
N GLN A 149 9.53 13.59 -5.13
CA GLN A 149 8.13 13.42 -5.54
C GLN A 149 8.02 12.18 -6.43
N LEU A 150 6.97 11.39 -6.19
CA LEU A 150 6.60 10.23 -6.98
C LEU A 150 5.16 10.42 -7.47
N VAL A 151 4.98 10.34 -8.78
CA VAL A 151 3.68 10.55 -9.46
C VAL A 151 3.40 9.35 -10.34
N GLY A 152 2.13 8.98 -10.48
CA GLY A 152 1.69 7.94 -11.42
C GLY A 152 0.52 7.14 -10.90
N GLN A 153 0.06 6.18 -11.70
CA GLN A 153 -1.09 5.33 -11.38
C GLN A 153 -0.63 3.92 -11.01
N LEU A 154 -0.91 3.50 -9.79
CA LEU A 154 -0.62 2.17 -9.27
C LEU A 154 -1.85 1.26 -9.42
N SER A 155 -1.66 0.13 -10.09
CA SER A 155 -2.64 -0.95 -10.17
C SER A 155 -1.99 -2.27 -9.78
N GLY A 156 -2.75 -3.31 -9.45
CA GLY A 156 -2.17 -4.60 -9.11
C GLY A 156 -3.05 -5.49 -8.26
N ALA A 157 -2.47 -6.56 -7.74
CA ALA A 157 -3.11 -7.52 -6.86
C ALA A 157 -2.18 -7.94 -5.72
N LEU A 158 -2.76 -8.17 -4.55
CA LEU A 158 -2.10 -8.71 -3.37
C LEU A 158 -2.88 -9.94 -2.92
N ASN A 159 -2.20 -11.08 -2.86
CA ASN A 159 -2.74 -12.32 -2.29
C ASN A 159 -1.80 -12.75 -1.17
N VAL A 160 -2.16 -12.47 0.08
CA VAL A 160 -1.28 -12.63 1.24
C VAL A 160 -1.98 -13.43 2.33
N ASP A 161 -1.36 -14.51 2.79
CA ASP A 161 -1.72 -15.20 4.02
C ASP A 161 -0.73 -14.80 5.12
N TRP A 162 -1.20 -14.01 6.07
CA TRP A 162 -0.41 -13.45 7.14
C TRP A 162 -0.68 -14.15 8.47
N ASN A 163 0.36 -14.72 9.07
CA ASN A 163 0.27 -15.30 10.41
C ASN A 163 0.63 -14.26 11.47
N LEU A 164 -0.35 -13.88 12.30
CA LEU A 164 -0.23 -12.83 13.31
C LEU A 164 0.71 -13.20 14.47
N LEU A 165 0.92 -14.49 14.72
CA LEU A 165 1.80 -14.99 15.79
C LEU A 165 3.23 -15.19 15.30
N LYS A 166 3.38 -15.67 14.06
CA LYS A 166 4.66 -16.05 13.45
C LYS A 166 4.75 -15.50 12.03
N ALA A 167 5.31 -14.31 11.88
CA ALA A 167 5.53 -13.69 10.57
C ALA A 167 6.37 -14.57 9.60
N ARG A 168 7.13 -15.54 10.11
CA ARG A 168 7.86 -16.53 9.32
C ARG A 168 6.95 -17.50 8.56
N ASP A 169 5.76 -17.74 9.08
CA ASP A 169 4.79 -18.66 8.47
C ASP A 169 3.89 -17.93 7.46
N SER A 170 4.05 -16.61 7.31
CA SER A 170 3.33 -15.82 6.30
C SER A 170 3.82 -16.15 4.89
N THR A 171 2.88 -16.23 3.96
CA THR A 171 3.13 -16.46 2.54
C THR A 171 2.30 -15.51 1.68
N GLY A 172 2.69 -15.28 0.44
CA GLY A 172 1.89 -14.47 -0.45
C GLY A 172 2.62 -13.96 -1.67
N GLU A 173 1.85 -13.33 -2.55
CA GLU A 173 2.33 -12.72 -3.78
C GLU A 173 1.74 -11.32 -3.92
N ILE A 174 2.59 -10.38 -4.33
CA ILE A 174 2.24 -9.00 -4.58
C ILE A 174 2.70 -8.68 -5.99
N SER A 175 1.75 -8.33 -6.85
CA SER A 175 2.02 -7.91 -8.23
C SER A 175 1.46 -6.51 -8.41
N LEU A 176 2.34 -5.53 -8.59
CA LEU A 176 1.98 -4.13 -8.80
C LEU A 176 2.53 -3.64 -10.13
N GLU A 177 1.76 -2.78 -10.78
CA GLU A 177 2.11 -2.07 -12.00
C GLU A 177 1.95 -0.58 -11.74
N LEU A 178 3.00 0.18 -12.02
CA LEU A 178 2.95 1.63 -12.05
C LEU A 178 2.95 2.09 -13.50
N ALA A 179 1.86 2.72 -13.92
CA ALA A 179 1.69 3.33 -15.22
C ALA A 179 2.00 4.84 -15.16
N SER A 180 2.70 5.34 -16.18
CA SER A 180 3.11 6.75 -16.29
C SER A 180 3.85 7.24 -15.03
N GLY A 181 4.73 6.40 -14.50
CA GLY A 181 5.50 6.72 -13.30
C GLY A 181 6.47 7.87 -13.55
N LYS A 182 6.54 8.85 -12.65
CA LYS A 182 7.52 9.94 -12.71
C LYS A 182 8.12 10.17 -11.34
N VAL A 183 9.43 10.35 -11.29
CA VAL A 183 10.16 10.64 -10.04
C VAL A 183 11.03 11.89 -10.21
N GLY A 184 11.06 12.76 -9.21
CA GLY A 184 11.91 13.95 -9.24
C GLY A 184 11.43 15.08 -8.34
N LYS A 185 11.82 16.32 -8.68
CA LYS A 185 11.53 17.55 -7.91
C LYS A 185 11.98 17.55 -6.44
N GLY A 186 12.76 16.56 -6.05
CA GLY A 186 13.40 16.49 -4.76
C GLY A 186 14.73 17.24 -4.72
N LYS A 187 15.19 17.57 -3.52
CA LYS A 187 16.52 18.15 -3.30
C LYS A 187 17.50 17.06 -2.91
N ILE A 188 18.51 16.81 -3.75
CA ILE A 188 19.67 15.99 -3.38
C ILE A 188 20.87 16.92 -3.26
N TYR A 189 21.47 17.00 -2.08
CA TYR A 189 22.60 17.91 -1.80
C TYR A 189 22.35 19.38 -2.20
N GLY A 190 21.12 19.88 -1.98
CA GLY A 190 20.75 21.26 -2.30
C GLY A 190 20.35 21.50 -3.76
N VAL A 191 20.40 20.48 -4.62
CA VAL A 191 20.11 20.58 -6.06
C VAL A 191 18.74 19.97 -6.33
N GLU A 192 17.89 20.72 -7.04
CA GLU A 192 16.58 20.24 -7.47
C GLU A 192 16.71 19.29 -8.66
N LEU A 193 16.31 18.04 -8.46
CA LEU A 193 16.29 17.06 -9.54
C LEU A 193 15.13 17.33 -10.52
N PRO A 194 15.38 17.24 -11.84
CA PRO A 194 14.30 17.27 -12.82
C PRO A 194 13.35 16.08 -12.61
N MET A 195 12.13 16.20 -13.11
CA MET A 195 11.26 15.03 -13.25
C MET A 195 11.84 14.10 -14.32
N VAL A 196 11.95 12.83 -13.96
CA VAL A 196 12.40 11.74 -14.83
C VAL A 196 11.23 10.80 -15.05
N ASP A 197 10.98 10.44 -16.31
CA ASP A 197 9.95 9.47 -16.65
C ASP A 197 10.45 8.04 -16.34
N LEU A 198 9.62 7.28 -15.64
CA LEU A 198 9.84 5.87 -15.30
C LEU A 198 9.01 4.94 -16.20
N GLY A 199 8.18 5.49 -17.08
CA GLY A 199 7.35 4.72 -18.01
C GLY A 199 6.44 3.73 -17.28
N LYS A 200 6.50 2.47 -17.72
CA LYS A 200 5.80 1.35 -17.11
C LYS A 200 6.76 0.59 -16.20
N THR A 201 6.42 0.51 -14.92
CA THR A 201 7.21 -0.22 -13.91
C THR A 201 6.41 -1.40 -13.41
N LEU A 202 7.01 -2.60 -13.46
CA LEU A 202 6.42 -3.82 -12.93
C LEU A 202 7.15 -4.21 -11.65
N LEU A 203 6.39 -4.54 -10.61
CA LEU A 203 6.89 -4.93 -9.29
C LEU A 203 6.23 -6.24 -8.89
N GLN A 204 6.96 -7.35 -9.00
CA GLN A 204 6.53 -8.66 -8.53
C GLN A 204 7.35 -9.05 -7.31
N MET A 205 6.66 -9.28 -6.21
CA MET A 205 7.27 -9.63 -4.93
C MET A 205 6.58 -10.83 -4.31
N ASN A 206 7.35 -11.72 -3.68
CA ASN A 206 6.84 -12.88 -2.99
C ASN A 206 7.18 -12.83 -1.50
N ILE A 207 6.21 -13.16 -0.66
CA ILE A 207 6.37 -13.28 0.78
C ILE A 207 6.65 -14.75 1.09
N SER A 208 7.78 -15.02 1.73
CA SER A 208 8.07 -16.33 2.31
C SER A 208 9.04 -16.20 3.48
N LYS A 209 8.85 -16.96 4.56
CA LYS A 209 9.80 -17.01 5.69
C LYS A 209 10.13 -15.63 6.29
N ALA A 210 9.12 -14.76 6.41
CA ALA A 210 9.25 -13.35 6.83
C ALA A 210 10.14 -12.48 5.91
N LYS A 211 10.34 -12.89 4.66
CA LYS A 211 11.04 -12.11 3.63
C LYS A 211 10.06 -11.76 2.52
N LEU A 212 10.04 -10.48 2.13
CA LEU A 212 9.42 -10.03 0.88
C LEU A 212 10.52 -9.94 -0.17
N GLU A 213 10.63 -10.94 -1.04
CA GLU A 213 11.64 -11.04 -2.08
C GLU A 213 11.15 -10.35 -3.36
N CYS A 214 11.95 -9.43 -3.89
CA CYS A 214 11.70 -8.79 -5.18
C CYS A 214 12.15 -9.74 -6.31
N ARG A 215 11.19 -10.35 -7.01
CA ARG A 215 11.46 -11.29 -8.11
C ARG A 215 11.66 -10.57 -9.44
N ASN A 216 10.77 -9.64 -9.75
CA ASN A 216 10.79 -8.91 -11.00
C ASN A 216 10.37 -7.47 -10.73
N CYS A 217 11.33 -6.63 -10.37
CA CYS A 217 11.14 -5.20 -10.20
C CYS A 217 11.95 -4.48 -11.27
N LYS A 218 11.30 -4.16 -12.39
CA LYS A 218 11.92 -3.53 -13.55
C LYS A 218 11.18 -2.26 -13.93
N VAL A 219 11.97 -1.26 -14.30
CA VAL A 219 11.57 0.03 -14.85
C VAL A 219 12.12 0.06 -16.26
N GLU A 220 11.25 0.20 -17.24
CA GLU A 220 11.62 0.32 -18.66
C GLU A 220 10.99 1.62 -19.18
N SER A 221 11.85 2.52 -19.65
CA SER A 221 11.45 3.82 -20.21
C SER A 221 12.53 4.39 -21.12
N ASP A 222 12.16 5.33 -21.98
CA ASP A 222 13.11 6.02 -22.87
C ASP A 222 14.16 6.83 -22.10
N GLU A 223 13.85 7.23 -20.86
CA GLU A 223 14.71 8.07 -20.04
C GLU A 223 15.62 7.27 -19.10
N VAL A 224 15.12 6.16 -18.53
CA VAL A 224 15.82 5.32 -17.54
C VAL A 224 15.43 3.85 -17.66
N ASP A 225 16.44 2.99 -17.74
CA ASP A 225 16.29 1.56 -17.43
C ASP A 225 16.73 1.31 -15.98
N ALA A 226 15.89 0.67 -15.17
CA ALA A 226 16.28 0.28 -13.81
C ALA A 226 15.77 -1.09 -13.41
N ALA A 227 16.54 -1.79 -12.59
CA ALA A 227 16.18 -3.06 -11.97
C ALA A 227 16.47 -3.00 -10.47
N LEU A 228 15.52 -3.50 -9.68
CA LEU A 228 15.62 -3.58 -8.23
C LEU A 228 15.60 -5.05 -7.81
N GLU A 229 16.61 -5.47 -7.06
CA GLU A 229 16.74 -6.85 -6.58
C GLU A 229 16.98 -6.87 -5.08
N GLY A 230 16.58 -7.94 -4.41
CA GLY A 230 16.83 -8.12 -2.98
C GLY A 230 15.56 -8.45 -2.22
N TYR A 231 15.55 -8.14 -0.94
CA TYR A 231 14.44 -8.50 -0.06
C TYR A 231 14.21 -7.49 1.05
N LEU A 232 12.99 -7.47 1.57
CA LEU A 232 12.64 -6.81 2.83
C LEU A 232 12.49 -7.85 3.93
N LEU A 233 13.09 -7.61 5.10
CA LEU A 233 12.86 -8.42 6.29
C LEU A 233 11.64 -7.90 7.03
N LEU A 234 10.55 -8.63 6.91
CA LEU A 234 9.28 -8.31 7.54
C LEU A 234 9.40 -8.55 9.05
N GLN A 235 9.09 -7.53 9.83
CA GLN A 235 9.03 -7.60 11.28
C GLN A 235 7.57 -7.74 11.73
N LYS A 236 7.35 -8.12 13.00
CA LYS A 236 6.01 -8.15 13.59
C LYS A 236 5.27 -6.81 13.41
N ASN A 237 6.00 -5.70 13.52
CA ASN A 237 5.51 -4.39 13.14
C ASN A 237 6.05 -4.02 11.76
N ILE A 238 5.15 -3.80 10.80
CA ILE A 238 5.53 -3.47 9.42
C ILE A 238 6.36 -2.18 9.31
N LEU A 239 6.21 -1.26 10.26
CA LEU A 239 6.98 -0.02 10.31
C LEU A 239 8.46 -0.23 10.64
N ASP A 240 8.81 -1.38 11.25
CA ASP A 240 10.18 -1.74 11.61
C ASP A 240 10.86 -2.61 10.53
N THR A 241 10.20 -2.81 9.39
CA THR A 241 10.72 -3.57 8.24
C THR A 241 12.03 -2.96 7.73
N SER A 242 13.05 -3.81 7.57
CA SER A 242 14.34 -3.40 7.00
C SER A 242 14.45 -3.81 5.53
N ALA A 243 15.00 -2.91 4.72
CA ALA A 243 15.29 -3.12 3.32
C ALA A 243 16.73 -3.59 3.13
N HIS A 244 16.92 -4.60 2.28
CA HIS A 244 18.19 -5.04 1.74
C HIS A 244 18.04 -5.14 0.23
N LEU A 245 18.13 -4.00 -0.45
CA LEU A 245 17.88 -3.91 -1.88
C LEU A 245 19.14 -3.50 -2.63
N ARG A 246 19.21 -3.88 -3.89
CA ARG A 246 20.23 -3.53 -4.86
C ARG A 246 19.54 -2.90 -6.05
N LEU A 247 19.86 -1.65 -6.31
CA LEU A 247 19.37 -0.89 -7.45
C LEU A 247 20.44 -0.89 -8.54
N ARG A 248 20.05 -1.31 -9.74
CA ARG A 248 20.81 -1.14 -10.97
C ARG A 248 20.05 -0.14 -11.83
N ALA A 249 20.67 0.96 -12.21
CA ALA A 249 20.03 1.96 -13.06
C ALA A 249 20.96 2.38 -14.19
N LYS A 250 20.39 2.63 -15.37
CA LYS A 250 21.06 3.15 -16.55
C LYS A 250 20.23 4.31 -17.09
N PRO A 251 20.47 5.54 -16.60
CA PRO A 251 19.84 6.73 -17.15
C PRO A 251 20.40 7.01 -18.54
N SER A 252 19.54 7.53 -19.42
CA SER A 252 19.92 8.04 -20.73
C SER A 252 20.85 9.25 -20.62
N GLU A 253 21.64 9.50 -21.66
CA GLU A 253 22.55 10.64 -21.71
C GLU A 253 21.82 11.98 -21.64
N ALA A 254 20.60 12.04 -22.21
CA ALA A 254 19.72 13.20 -22.12
C ALA A 254 19.35 13.54 -20.66
N VAL A 255 19.05 12.54 -19.83
CA VAL A 255 18.75 12.76 -18.39
C VAL A 255 19.99 13.24 -17.65
N ILE A 256 21.16 12.66 -17.92
CA ILE A 256 22.42 13.10 -17.31
C ILE A 256 22.70 14.56 -17.63
N GLN A 257 22.51 14.98 -18.88
CA GLN A 257 22.69 16.39 -19.28
C GLN A 257 21.65 17.31 -18.64
N LYS A 258 20.37 16.90 -18.55
CA LYS A 258 19.33 17.67 -17.84
C LYS A 258 19.70 17.92 -16.37
N VAL A 259 20.30 16.93 -15.71
CA VAL A 259 20.78 17.08 -14.32
C VAL A 259 22.00 18.00 -14.25
N LYS A 260 22.98 17.82 -15.15
CA LYS A 260 24.18 18.69 -15.21
C LYS A 260 23.83 20.16 -15.45
N ASN A 261 22.90 20.46 -16.35
CA ASN A 261 22.49 21.83 -16.65
C ASN A 261 21.80 22.54 -15.47
N LYS A 262 21.25 21.78 -14.52
CA LYS A 262 20.64 22.31 -13.29
C LYS A 262 21.60 22.34 -12.10
N LEU A 263 22.75 21.67 -12.21
CA LEU A 263 23.81 21.71 -11.21
C LEU A 263 24.63 23.00 -11.39
N PRO A 264 24.98 23.71 -10.31
CA PRO A 264 25.97 24.77 -10.40
C PRO A 264 27.29 24.21 -10.97
N PRO A 265 28.04 24.99 -11.79
CA PRO A 265 29.26 24.51 -12.45
C PRO A 265 30.30 23.91 -11.49
N GLU A 266 30.35 24.44 -10.27
CA GLU A 266 31.23 23.98 -9.18
C GLU A 266 30.98 22.52 -8.75
N PHE A 267 29.77 22.00 -8.95
CA PHE A 267 29.40 20.64 -8.59
C PHE A 267 29.50 19.65 -9.75
N HIS A 268 29.80 20.10 -10.97
CA HIS A 268 29.89 19.22 -12.15
C HIS A 268 30.99 18.17 -11.96
N THR A 269 32.15 18.57 -11.44
CA THR A 269 33.29 17.68 -11.20
C THR A 269 32.99 16.65 -10.10
N LEU A 270 32.37 17.07 -9.00
CA LEU A 270 31.95 16.18 -7.91
C LEU A 270 30.86 15.20 -8.35
N PHE A 271 29.92 15.67 -9.18
CA PHE A 271 28.86 14.84 -9.75
C PHE A 271 29.44 13.79 -10.69
N ASP A 272 30.35 14.19 -11.59
CA ASP A 272 31.04 13.29 -12.50
C ASP A 272 31.90 12.27 -11.76
N GLN A 273 32.60 12.68 -10.70
CA GLN A 273 33.37 11.79 -9.86
C GLN A 273 32.48 10.77 -9.14
N LYS A 274 31.32 11.19 -8.59
CA LYS A 274 30.38 10.28 -7.93
C LYS A 274 29.69 9.33 -8.91
N LEU A 275 29.34 9.80 -10.10
CA LEU A 275 28.82 8.96 -11.18
C LEU A 275 29.87 7.93 -11.62
N ALA A 276 31.13 8.36 -11.82
CA ALA A 276 32.21 7.46 -12.20
C ALA A 276 32.46 6.38 -11.13
N GLN A 277 32.30 6.70 -9.84
CA GLN A 277 32.46 5.74 -8.75
C GLN A 277 31.37 4.66 -8.69
N SER A 278 30.18 4.90 -9.23
CA SER A 278 29.08 3.93 -9.23
C SER A 278 28.83 3.28 -10.60
N ARG A 279 29.45 3.79 -11.67
CA ARG A 279 29.33 3.29 -13.05
C ARG A 279 30.20 2.04 -13.25
N GLY A 280 29.57 0.91 -13.57
CA GLY A 280 30.29 -0.28 -14.01
C GLY A 280 30.77 -0.18 -15.45
N ARG A 281 31.63 -1.14 -15.87
CA ARG A 281 32.13 -1.25 -17.26
C ARG A 281 31.01 -1.39 -18.30
N ASP A 282 29.85 -1.85 -17.87
CA ASP A 282 28.61 -2.05 -18.64
C ASP A 282 27.72 -0.79 -18.74
N GLY A 283 28.16 0.33 -18.14
CA GLY A 283 27.39 1.57 -18.12
C GLY A 283 26.24 1.61 -17.12
N TRP A 284 26.07 0.56 -16.31
CA TRP A 284 25.07 0.50 -15.26
C TRP A 284 25.60 1.10 -13.95
N PHE A 285 24.79 1.93 -13.31
CA PHE A 285 25.04 2.44 -11.98
C PHE A 285 24.49 1.48 -10.94
N ARG A 286 25.31 1.10 -9.96
CA ARG A 286 24.94 0.10 -8.94
C ARG A 286 24.93 0.72 -7.54
N TYR A 287 23.79 0.62 -6.87
CA TYR A 287 23.60 1.09 -5.50
C TYR A 287 23.04 -0.01 -4.61
N SER A 288 23.49 -0.03 -3.37
CA SER A 288 22.92 -0.83 -2.32
C SER A 288 22.12 0.04 -1.37
N ILE A 289 20.89 -0.38 -1.10
CA ILE A 289 19.92 0.32 -0.28
C ILE A 289 19.72 -0.53 0.98
N TYR A 290 20.07 0.05 2.13
CA TYR A 290 19.91 -0.61 3.43
C TYR A 290 19.30 0.33 4.47
N GLY A 291 18.41 -0.19 5.31
CA GLY A 291 17.85 0.56 6.43
C GLY A 291 16.38 0.25 6.71
N ARG A 292 15.79 0.96 7.67
CA ARG A 292 14.36 0.83 8.01
C ARG A 292 13.55 1.80 7.14
N ILE A 293 12.56 1.29 6.41
CA ILE A 293 11.84 2.07 5.39
C ILE A 293 10.99 3.19 6.01
N PHE A 294 10.34 2.92 7.14
CA PHE A 294 9.30 3.81 7.69
C PHE A 294 9.73 4.63 8.93
N LYS A 295 10.83 4.28 9.58
CA LYS A 295 11.29 4.92 10.84
C LYS A 295 12.74 5.45 10.80
N GLY A 296 13.48 5.24 9.73
CA GLY A 296 14.91 5.58 9.68
C GLY A 296 15.33 6.19 8.36
N ALA A 297 16.56 6.71 8.34
CA ALA A 297 17.22 7.08 7.10
C ALA A 297 17.60 5.81 6.34
N VAL A 298 17.05 5.65 5.15
CA VAL A 298 17.51 4.62 4.21
C VAL A 298 18.88 5.07 3.68
N SER A 299 19.90 4.23 3.86
CA SER A 299 21.26 4.50 3.40
C SER A 299 21.45 3.98 1.98
N PHE A 300 21.93 4.86 1.10
CA PHE A 300 22.32 4.51 -0.26
C PHE A 300 23.84 4.46 -0.32
N ARG A 301 24.40 3.28 -0.60
CA ARG A 301 25.84 3.09 -0.74
C ARG A 301 26.17 2.66 -2.17
N PRO A 302 27.09 3.33 -2.87
CA PRO A 302 27.55 2.85 -4.17
C PRO A 302 28.22 1.49 -4.00
N LEU A 303 27.90 0.54 -4.87
CA LEU A 303 28.61 -0.74 -4.92
C LEU A 303 29.86 -0.54 -5.78
N ARG A 304 31.01 -0.34 -5.14
CA ARG A 304 32.30 -0.33 -5.83
C ARG A 304 32.58 -1.73 -6.37
N GLN A 305 32.97 -1.82 -7.64
CA GLN A 305 33.67 -2.98 -8.19
C GLN A 305 35.16 -2.85 -7.90
#